data_AF-A0AAV2SI62-F1
#
_entry.id   AF-A0AAV2SI62-F1
#
_cell.length_a   1.000
_cell.length_b   1.000
_cell.length_c   1.000
_cell.angle_alpha   90.00
_cell.angle_beta   90.00
_cell.angle_gamma   90.00
#
_symmetry.space_group_name_H-M   'P 1'
#
loop_
_entity.id
_entity.type
_entity.pdbx_description
1 polymer ?
#
loop_
_entity_poly.entity_id
_entity_poly.type
_entity_poly.pdbx_seq_one_letter_code
_entity_poly.pdbx_strand_id
1 'polypeptide(L)'
;MQTGRASGGFNKTDINILNVIRNTHNVLEQLLNKNKICLFTQENKSRVFKQDIIRYGEFGFHSGYKTILHHYLSYYLGAGICVYNDGIFSDADWQGVRRLSESVKRSDPTTVGRFGLGFKSVFHITDYVTILSGEKVLFMNPCEPESRMCRIIQLSKLHQHLPKDVCLQVWGKFINQNQLEQGNFSGTIFWFPLRASPSKLSGTVYTHKHVQNLFDSFATEGSMSLIFLRSLEKISLQMITSHKEKSQVPYLVVEMQSSSMLDIRRKRQEFCSQLDSYIRSESPCDKVICCYNITIRTLLNGAESKQQYTILHYLSSKVQSLLTNSDQQDNSQLPLVGIAAPLDNQNKTGQLFCFLPLPLDQENNTALPVFINGYFVLNQNRRHVLWKSADTMNDKDVEWNEYLTEQVLPHAYLELIEQMRSEVAKGNVNVSVLYGVIPNVYNTNGRWQKLAKNIWKGLKTSPIIYSHVKKELLQISQVTVTNSLSVNEEVHKSVIKTLTDLNTPLAALPDRIWTSLHYLVGFIF
;
A
#
# COMPACT_ATOMS: atom_id res chain seq x y z
N MET A 1 15.07 24.66 -37.97
CA MET A 1 15.09 23.18 -37.91
C MET A 1 16.36 22.73 -37.18
N GLN A 2 16.28 22.46 -35.88
CA GLN A 2 17.27 21.67 -35.14
C GLN A 2 16.50 20.94 -34.04
N THR A 3 16.37 19.62 -34.22
CA THR A 3 15.68 18.71 -33.31
C THR A 3 16.63 18.35 -32.16
N GLY A 4 16.34 18.83 -30.95
CA GLY A 4 17.02 18.44 -29.72
C GLY A 4 16.61 17.02 -29.31
N ARG A 5 17.55 16.08 -29.35
CA ARG A 5 17.42 14.74 -28.75
C ARG A 5 17.58 14.86 -27.23
N ALA A 6 16.52 14.61 -26.48
CA ALA A 6 16.59 14.45 -25.04
C ALA A 6 17.20 13.07 -24.70
N SER A 7 18.49 13.05 -24.35
CA SER A 7 19.15 11.90 -23.74
C SER A 7 18.80 11.82 -22.26
N GLY A 8 17.78 11.04 -21.91
CA GLY A 8 17.45 10.70 -20.53
C GLY A 8 18.46 9.70 -19.97
N GLY A 9 19.57 10.19 -19.43
CA GLY A 9 20.54 9.37 -18.69
C GLY A 9 19.96 8.94 -17.34
N PHE A 10 20.00 7.64 -17.05
CA PHE A 10 19.76 7.11 -15.71
C PHE A 10 20.85 7.62 -14.77
N ASN A 11 20.53 8.58 -13.90
CA ASN A 11 21.46 9.11 -12.91
C ASN A 11 21.88 7.99 -11.94
N LYS A 12 23.19 7.85 -11.73
CA LYS A 12 23.83 6.99 -10.73
C LYS A 12 23.62 7.59 -9.34
N THR A 13 22.48 7.32 -8.72
CA THR A 13 22.30 7.43 -7.26
C THR A 13 22.20 6.02 -6.71
N ASP A 14 22.84 5.77 -5.55
CA ASP A 14 22.72 4.52 -4.80
C ASP A 14 21.26 4.06 -4.78
N ILE A 15 21.01 2.94 -5.45
CA ILE A 15 19.66 2.44 -5.69
C ILE A 15 19.12 1.98 -4.35
N ASN A 16 18.20 2.77 -3.80
CA ASN A 16 17.46 2.36 -2.62
C ASN A 16 16.56 1.18 -3.01
N ILE A 17 16.99 -0.02 -2.63
CA ILE A 17 16.33 -1.31 -2.79
C ILE A 17 14.85 -1.25 -2.36
N LEU A 18 14.52 -0.47 -1.32
CA LEU A 18 13.13 -0.21 -0.91
C LEU A 18 12.31 0.49 -1.99
N ASN A 19 12.89 1.40 -2.76
CA ASN A 19 12.19 2.08 -3.84
C ASN A 19 11.90 1.13 -5.01
N VAL A 20 12.77 0.18 -5.31
CA VAL A 20 12.50 -0.84 -6.34
C VAL A 20 11.34 -1.74 -5.91
N ILE A 21 11.29 -2.15 -4.65
CA ILE A 21 10.17 -2.96 -4.11
C ILE A 21 8.90 -2.15 -4.01
N ARG A 22 8.94 -0.94 -3.46
CA ARG A 22 7.78 -0.05 -3.35
C ARG A 22 7.24 0.29 -4.73
N ASN A 23 8.10 0.53 -5.72
CA ASN A 23 7.67 0.78 -7.09
C ASN A 23 7.15 -0.50 -7.76
N THR A 24 7.73 -1.67 -7.53
CA THR A 24 7.21 -2.95 -8.04
C THR A 24 5.89 -3.34 -7.37
N HIS A 25 5.72 -3.10 -6.07
CA HIS A 25 4.49 -3.32 -5.32
C HIS A 25 3.39 -2.35 -5.77
N ASN A 26 3.75 -1.07 -5.90
CA ASN A 26 2.89 -0.07 -6.51
C ASN A 26 2.43 -0.56 -7.87
N VAL A 27 3.35 -0.95 -8.78
CA VAL A 27 3.09 -1.51 -10.12
C VAL A 27 2.14 -2.69 -10.12
N LEU A 28 2.32 -3.62 -9.19
CA LEU A 28 1.49 -4.81 -9.10
C LEU A 28 0.07 -4.47 -8.61
N GLU A 29 -0.09 -3.44 -7.77
CA GLU A 29 -1.41 -2.87 -7.48
C GLU A 29 -2.02 -2.09 -8.68
N GLN A 30 -1.23 -1.28 -9.41
CA GLN A 30 -1.76 -0.43 -10.52
C GLN A 30 -2.12 -1.23 -11.76
N LEU A 31 -1.58 -2.44 -11.89
CA LEU A 31 -1.88 -3.33 -13.00
C LEU A 31 -3.05 -4.25 -12.65
N LEU A 32 -3.37 -4.45 -11.35
CA LEU A 32 -4.24 -5.54 -10.91
C LEU A 32 -5.01 -5.19 -9.61
N ASN A 33 -6.27 -4.79 -9.75
CA ASN A 33 -7.25 -4.59 -8.66
C ASN A 33 -7.70 -5.91 -7.99
N LYS A 34 -6.81 -6.74 -7.43
CA LYS A 34 -7.15 -8.15 -7.10
C LYS A 34 -6.55 -8.69 -5.79
N ASN A 35 -6.96 -9.90 -5.40
CA ASN A 35 -7.02 -10.32 -4.00
C ASN A 35 -5.70 -10.88 -3.45
N LYS A 36 -4.80 -11.40 -4.29
CA LYS A 36 -3.57 -12.08 -3.82
C LYS A 36 -2.35 -11.76 -4.69
N ILE A 37 -1.21 -11.49 -4.05
CA ILE A 37 0.10 -11.42 -4.71
C ILE A 37 1.06 -12.41 -4.06
N CYS A 38 1.74 -13.21 -4.90
CA CYS A 38 2.80 -14.12 -4.48
C CYS A 38 4.10 -13.74 -5.22
N LEU A 39 5.13 -13.34 -4.48
CA LEU A 39 6.46 -13.12 -5.02
C LEU A 39 7.33 -14.31 -4.66
N PHE A 40 8.13 -14.79 -5.61
CA PHE A 40 9.14 -15.79 -5.31
C PHE A 40 10.38 -15.63 -6.16
N THR A 41 11.50 -16.07 -5.60
CA THR A 41 12.76 -16.14 -6.33
C THR A 41 13.00 -17.58 -6.74
N GLN A 42 13.49 -17.79 -7.94
CA GLN A 42 13.92 -19.10 -8.37
C GLN A 42 15.42 -19.06 -8.65
N GLU A 43 16.18 -19.87 -7.93
CA GLU A 43 17.57 -20.19 -8.27
C GLU A 43 17.62 -21.49 -9.07
N ASN A 44 17.99 -21.40 -10.34
CA ASN A 44 18.48 -22.56 -11.06
C ASN A 44 19.99 -22.67 -10.76
N LYS A 45 20.39 -23.51 -9.80
CA LYS A 45 21.82 -23.75 -9.53
C LYS A 45 22.48 -24.41 -10.75
N SER A 46 23.17 -23.62 -11.56
CA SER A 46 24.23 -24.11 -12.46
C SER A 46 25.45 -24.47 -11.61
N ARG A 47 25.52 -25.72 -11.12
CA ARG A 47 26.80 -26.27 -10.63
C ARG A 47 27.72 -26.44 -11.84
N VAL A 48 28.82 -25.67 -11.82
CA VAL A 48 30.13 -25.89 -12.48
C VAL A 48 30.11 -26.89 -13.64
N PHE A 49 30.09 -26.38 -14.87
CA PHE A 49 30.76 -27.02 -16.01
C PHE A 49 31.82 -26.03 -16.52
N LYS A 50 32.97 -25.98 -15.81
CA LYS A 50 34.22 -25.54 -16.41
C LYS A 50 34.91 -26.81 -16.91
N GLN A 51 35.22 -26.84 -18.20
CA GLN A 51 35.65 -28.00 -19.00
C GLN A 51 34.54 -29.01 -19.30
N ASP A 52 33.58 -28.59 -20.13
CA ASP A 52 33.40 -29.22 -21.43
C ASP A 52 32.54 -28.27 -22.27
N ILE A 53 32.98 -28.00 -23.50
CA ILE A 53 32.06 -27.57 -24.54
C ILE A 53 31.18 -28.80 -24.80
N ILE A 54 30.16 -28.99 -23.95
CA ILE A 54 29.10 -29.96 -24.19
C ILE A 54 28.33 -29.37 -25.38
N ARG A 55 28.64 -29.86 -26.58
CA ARG A 55 27.66 -29.93 -27.66
C ARG A 55 26.48 -30.70 -27.08
N TYR A 56 25.46 -30.00 -26.58
CA TYR A 56 24.22 -30.62 -26.14
C TYR A 56 23.51 -31.17 -27.38
N GLY A 57 23.75 -32.45 -27.64
CA GLY A 57 23.01 -33.25 -28.61
C GLY A 57 21.60 -33.56 -28.10
N GLU A 58 20.66 -33.54 -29.04
CA GLU A 58 19.41 -34.30 -29.02
C GLU A 58 18.34 -33.93 -27.97
N PHE A 59 17.91 -32.68 -27.95
CA PHE A 59 16.47 -32.45 -28.14
C PHE A 59 16.25 -32.28 -29.64
N GLY A 60 15.49 -33.15 -30.27
CA GLY A 60 15.14 -33.02 -31.69
C GLY A 60 14.37 -31.72 -31.93
N PHE A 61 15.07 -30.64 -32.25
CA PHE A 61 14.45 -29.40 -32.67
C PHE A 61 13.81 -29.63 -34.03
N HIS A 62 12.49 -29.50 -34.14
CA HIS A 62 11.84 -29.39 -35.45
C HIS A 62 12.44 -28.18 -36.19
N SER A 63 12.61 -28.30 -37.50
CA SER A 63 13.31 -27.34 -38.37
C SER A 63 12.76 -25.90 -38.33
N GLY A 64 11.61 -25.67 -37.69
CA GLY A 64 10.96 -24.36 -37.52
C GLY A 64 11.49 -23.48 -36.36
N TYR A 65 12.25 -24.00 -35.39
CA TYR A 65 12.70 -23.22 -34.21
C TYR A 65 13.95 -22.33 -34.46
N LYS A 66 14.40 -22.22 -35.72
CA LYS A 66 15.82 -21.99 -36.01
C LYS A 66 16.33 -20.55 -36.12
N THR A 67 15.58 -19.49 -35.79
CA THR A 67 16.10 -18.15 -36.18
C THR A 67 16.08 -17.01 -35.17
N ILE A 68 15.44 -17.08 -33.98
CA ILE A 68 15.47 -15.91 -33.05
C ILE A 68 15.58 -16.28 -31.54
N LEU A 69 15.25 -17.52 -31.13
CA LEU A 69 14.93 -17.81 -29.72
C LEU A 69 16.03 -18.44 -28.84
N HIS A 70 17.15 -18.86 -29.41
CA HIS A 70 18.27 -19.41 -28.62
C HIS A 70 18.82 -18.40 -27.59
N HIS A 71 18.79 -17.09 -27.91
CA HIS A 71 19.22 -16.03 -26.99
C HIS A 71 18.28 -15.86 -25.79
N TYR A 72 16.96 -16.05 -25.96
CA TYR A 72 16.03 -15.77 -24.86
C TYR A 72 15.88 -16.94 -23.88
N LEU A 73 16.23 -18.17 -24.30
CA LEU A 73 16.26 -19.35 -23.43
C LEU A 73 17.14 -19.15 -22.19
N SER A 74 18.26 -18.43 -22.30
CA SER A 74 19.12 -18.13 -21.15
C SER A 74 18.41 -17.30 -20.07
N TYR A 75 17.40 -16.50 -20.42
CA TYR A 75 16.60 -15.75 -19.44
C TYR A 75 15.64 -16.64 -18.63
N TYR A 76 15.33 -17.85 -19.09
CA TYR A 76 14.48 -18.79 -18.35
C TYR A 76 15.29 -19.84 -17.58
N LEU A 77 16.52 -20.07 -18.02
CA LEU A 77 17.46 -20.99 -17.37
C LEU A 77 18.24 -20.32 -16.22
N GLY A 78 18.32 -18.99 -16.17
CA GLY A 78 18.94 -18.23 -15.09
C GLY A 78 18.07 -18.05 -13.84
N ALA A 79 18.62 -17.39 -12.82
CA ALA A 79 17.85 -16.98 -11.65
C ALA A 79 16.88 -15.84 -12.01
N GLY A 80 15.73 -15.79 -11.35
CA GLY A 80 14.71 -14.78 -11.63
C GLY A 80 13.76 -14.54 -10.45
N ILE A 81 13.08 -13.40 -10.49
CA ILE A 81 11.94 -13.08 -9.62
C ILE A 81 10.68 -13.34 -10.42
N CYS A 82 9.80 -14.16 -9.86
CA CYS A 82 8.50 -14.43 -10.41
C CYS A 82 7.43 -13.84 -9.51
N VAL A 83 6.44 -13.21 -10.13
CA VAL A 83 5.34 -12.57 -9.45
C VAL A 83 4.04 -13.12 -9.98
N TYR A 84 3.25 -13.72 -9.11
CA TYR A 84 1.91 -14.17 -9.41
C TYR A 84 0.87 -13.28 -8.75
N ASN A 85 -0.24 -13.10 -9.44
CA ASN A 85 -1.48 -12.60 -8.87
C ASN A 85 -2.66 -13.35 -9.49
N ASP A 86 -3.77 -13.41 -8.76
CA ASP A 86 -5.01 -14.06 -9.19
C ASP A 86 -5.81 -13.24 -10.20
N GLY A 87 -5.12 -12.31 -10.88
CA GLY A 87 -5.68 -11.38 -11.81
C GLY A 87 -5.45 -11.65 -13.25
N ILE A 88 -6.24 -11.02 -14.10
CA ILE A 88 -6.20 -11.18 -15.55
C ILE A 88 -6.24 -9.77 -16.09
N PHE A 89 -5.31 -9.47 -17.00
CA PHE A 89 -5.17 -8.19 -17.67
C PHE A 89 -6.37 -7.93 -18.57
N SER A 90 -6.94 -6.73 -18.45
CA SER A 90 -7.85 -6.17 -19.43
C SER A 90 -7.09 -5.71 -20.68
N ASP A 91 -7.81 -5.43 -21.78
CA ASP A 91 -7.17 -4.85 -22.96
C ASP A 91 -6.55 -3.47 -22.69
N ALA A 92 -7.10 -2.70 -21.74
CA ALA A 92 -6.51 -1.45 -21.28
C ALA A 92 -5.15 -1.69 -20.58
N ASP A 93 -5.04 -2.73 -19.76
CA ASP A 93 -3.77 -3.10 -19.10
C ASP A 93 -2.70 -3.49 -20.12
N TRP A 94 -3.09 -4.27 -21.14
CA TRP A 94 -2.20 -4.63 -22.24
C TRP A 94 -1.72 -3.44 -23.05
N GLN A 95 -2.57 -2.44 -23.28
CA GLN A 95 -2.16 -1.19 -23.92
C GLN A 95 -1.25 -0.37 -23.00
N GLY A 96 -1.60 -0.28 -21.72
CA GLY A 96 -0.86 0.49 -20.73
C GLY A 96 0.57 -0.01 -20.52
N VAL A 97 0.76 -1.33 -20.39
CA VAL A 97 2.09 -1.91 -20.11
C VAL A 97 3.08 -1.74 -21.28
N ARG A 98 2.58 -1.61 -22.51
CA ARG A 98 3.41 -1.41 -23.72
C ARG A 98 3.98 0.00 -23.84
N ARG A 99 3.35 0.98 -23.19
CA ARG A 99 3.73 2.40 -23.25
C ARG A 99 4.88 2.72 -22.29
N LEU A 100 6.03 2.04 -22.47
CA LEU A 100 7.23 2.30 -21.66
C LEU A 100 7.84 3.69 -21.90
N SER A 101 7.70 4.22 -23.12
CA SER A 101 8.29 5.49 -23.55
C SER A 101 7.41 6.71 -23.19
N GLU A 102 6.10 6.50 -23.07
CA GLU A 102 5.15 7.57 -22.76
C GLU A 102 5.00 7.68 -21.24
N SER A 103 5.38 8.84 -20.68
CA SER A 103 4.86 9.23 -19.36
C SER A 103 3.39 9.55 -19.53
N VAL A 104 2.55 8.52 -19.62
CA VAL A 104 1.11 8.68 -19.53
C VAL A 104 0.85 9.10 -18.08
N LYS A 105 0.66 10.40 -17.86
CA LYS A 105 -0.12 10.86 -16.70
C LYS A 105 -1.44 10.10 -16.79
N ARG A 106 -1.61 9.03 -16.02
CA ARG A 106 -2.85 8.25 -16.07
C ARG A 106 -3.98 9.19 -15.70
N SER A 107 -4.97 9.29 -16.59
CA SER A 107 -6.22 10.03 -16.36
C SER A 107 -7.15 9.33 -15.37
N ASP A 108 -6.80 8.11 -14.93
CA ASP A 108 -7.54 7.36 -13.92
C ASP A 108 -6.90 7.55 -12.53
N PRO A 109 -7.45 8.44 -11.70
CA PRO A 109 -6.93 8.71 -10.38
C PRO A 109 -7.25 7.60 -9.36
N THR A 110 -8.06 6.58 -9.71
CA THR A 110 -8.29 5.43 -8.82
C THR A 110 -7.09 4.51 -8.74
N THR A 111 -6.23 4.46 -9.75
CA THR A 111 -5.08 3.55 -9.73
C THR A 111 -3.91 4.17 -8.98
N VAL A 112 -3.29 3.41 -8.09
CA VAL A 112 -1.99 3.81 -7.50
C VAL A 112 -1.04 4.07 -8.67
N GLY A 113 -0.25 5.14 -8.73
CA GLY A 113 0.75 5.34 -9.82
C GLY A 113 0.49 6.31 -10.96
N ARG A 114 0.13 7.54 -10.63
CA ARG A 114 -0.07 8.66 -11.56
C ARG A 114 1.07 8.94 -12.57
N PHE A 115 2.29 8.41 -12.38
CA PHE A 115 3.47 8.85 -13.12
C PHE A 115 3.92 7.95 -14.27
N GLY A 116 3.34 6.75 -14.45
CA GLY A 116 3.82 5.79 -15.48
C GLY A 116 5.28 5.34 -15.31
N LEU A 117 5.94 5.70 -14.20
CA LEU A 117 7.33 5.40 -13.88
C LEU A 117 7.49 4.14 -13.03
N GLY A 118 6.40 3.66 -12.41
CA GLY A 118 6.45 2.52 -11.50
C GLY A 118 7.02 1.29 -12.18
N PHE A 119 6.45 0.88 -13.32
CA PHE A 119 6.83 -0.39 -13.96
C PHE A 119 8.27 -0.35 -14.45
N LYS A 120 8.78 0.83 -14.78
CA LYS A 120 10.17 1.01 -15.21
C LYS A 120 11.18 0.63 -14.13
N SER A 121 10.80 0.63 -12.84
CA SER A 121 11.73 0.27 -11.76
C SER A 121 12.17 -1.19 -11.81
N VAL A 122 11.40 -2.08 -12.45
CA VAL A 122 11.81 -3.48 -12.64
C VAL A 122 13.08 -3.58 -13.48
N PHE A 123 13.36 -2.59 -14.33
CA PHE A 123 14.59 -2.59 -15.14
C PHE A 123 15.86 -2.28 -14.34
N HIS A 124 15.75 -1.93 -13.05
CA HIS A 124 16.91 -1.98 -12.16
C HIS A 124 17.40 -3.42 -11.97
N ILE A 125 16.50 -4.41 -11.93
CA ILE A 125 16.85 -5.82 -11.66
C ILE A 125 16.97 -6.68 -12.91
N THR A 126 16.28 -6.32 -14.00
CA THR A 126 16.19 -7.13 -15.21
C THR A 126 16.35 -6.32 -16.49
N ASP A 127 16.78 -6.96 -17.57
CA ASP A 127 16.76 -6.39 -18.93
C ASP A 127 15.59 -6.87 -19.77
N TYR A 128 14.85 -7.86 -19.26
CA TYR A 128 13.83 -8.58 -20.02
C TYR A 128 12.66 -8.90 -19.12
N VAL A 129 11.44 -8.72 -19.60
CA VAL A 129 10.23 -9.05 -18.84
C VAL A 129 9.38 -10.00 -19.65
N THR A 130 8.86 -11.04 -19.02
CA THR A 130 7.74 -11.83 -19.56
C THR A 130 6.50 -11.60 -18.71
N ILE A 131 5.36 -11.36 -19.35
CA ILE A 131 4.06 -11.28 -18.68
C ILE A 131 3.14 -12.30 -19.33
N LEU A 132 2.61 -13.23 -18.55
CA LEU A 132 1.62 -14.21 -18.98
C LEU A 132 0.31 -13.87 -18.26
N SER A 133 -0.77 -13.61 -19.01
CA SER A 133 -2.07 -13.31 -18.42
C SER A 133 -3.23 -13.69 -19.35
N GLY A 134 -4.21 -14.45 -18.83
CA GLY A 134 -5.29 -14.99 -19.65
C GLY A 134 -4.75 -15.84 -20.78
N GLU A 135 -5.06 -15.44 -22.01
CA GLU A 135 -4.65 -16.14 -23.24
C GLU A 135 -3.40 -15.54 -23.89
N LYS A 136 -2.82 -14.47 -23.32
CA LYS A 136 -1.73 -13.70 -23.96
C LYS A 136 -0.43 -13.82 -23.18
N VAL A 137 0.68 -13.87 -23.91
CA VAL A 137 2.04 -13.78 -23.37
C VAL A 137 2.76 -12.61 -24.03
N LEU A 138 3.23 -11.66 -23.22
CA LEU A 138 4.07 -10.54 -23.64
C LEU A 138 5.53 -10.83 -23.31
N PHE A 139 6.38 -10.63 -24.29
CA PHE A 139 7.83 -10.54 -24.13
C PHE A 139 8.26 -9.10 -24.34
N MET A 140 9.07 -8.57 -23.42
CA MET A 140 9.48 -7.18 -23.42
C MET A 140 10.98 -7.05 -23.21
N ASN A 141 11.63 -6.34 -24.13
CA ASN A 141 13.06 -6.02 -24.09
C ASN A 141 13.27 -4.53 -24.42
N PRO A 142 13.47 -3.65 -23.43
CA PRO A 142 13.68 -2.23 -23.68
C PRO A 142 14.98 -1.90 -24.42
N CYS A 143 15.92 -2.84 -24.55
CA CYS A 143 17.13 -2.66 -25.36
C CYS A 143 16.87 -2.81 -26.87
N GLU A 144 15.70 -3.34 -27.27
CA GLU A 144 15.31 -3.44 -28.66
C GLU A 144 14.66 -2.15 -29.17
N PRO A 145 14.72 -1.87 -30.49
CA PRO A 145 13.97 -0.76 -31.09
C PRO A 145 12.48 -0.85 -30.75
N GLU A 146 11.81 0.29 -30.65
CA GLU A 146 10.39 0.40 -30.23
C GLU A 146 9.45 -0.56 -30.98
N SER A 147 9.67 -0.77 -32.28
CA SER A 147 8.88 -1.71 -33.11
C SER A 147 9.00 -3.18 -32.70
N ARG A 148 10.05 -3.56 -31.95
CA ARG A 148 10.32 -4.93 -31.47
C ARG A 148 10.41 -5.04 -29.95
N MET A 149 10.35 -3.91 -29.24
CA MET A 149 10.46 -3.83 -27.78
C MET A 149 9.44 -4.71 -27.06
N CYS A 150 8.22 -4.83 -27.59
CA CYS A 150 7.13 -5.59 -27.02
C CYS A 150 6.54 -6.55 -28.07
N ARG A 151 6.50 -7.85 -27.77
CA ARG A 151 5.90 -8.87 -28.64
C ARG A 151 4.85 -9.64 -27.85
N ILE A 152 3.61 -9.63 -28.33
CA ILE A 152 2.52 -10.41 -27.74
C ILE A 152 2.25 -11.61 -28.63
N ILE A 153 2.17 -12.78 -28.01
CA ILE A 153 1.72 -14.02 -28.64
C ILE A 153 0.53 -14.60 -27.88
N GLN A 154 -0.20 -15.49 -28.54
CA GLN A 154 -1.19 -16.33 -27.87
C GLN A 154 -0.48 -17.41 -27.04
N LEU A 155 -0.96 -17.67 -25.83
CA LEU A 155 -0.44 -18.69 -24.93
C LEU A 155 -0.48 -20.08 -25.58
N SER A 156 -1.52 -20.36 -26.37
CA SER A 156 -1.62 -21.58 -27.18
C SER A 156 -0.46 -21.76 -28.16
N LYS A 157 0.19 -20.68 -28.60
CA LYS A 157 1.36 -20.69 -29.49
C LYS A 157 2.70 -20.65 -28.76
N LEU A 158 2.70 -20.57 -27.43
CA LEU A 158 3.91 -20.46 -26.62
C LEU A 158 4.89 -21.62 -26.87
N HIS A 159 4.38 -22.84 -27.07
CA HIS A 159 5.19 -24.02 -27.36
C HIS A 159 6.06 -23.88 -28.62
N GLN A 160 5.68 -23.01 -29.56
CA GLN A 160 6.45 -22.70 -30.76
C GLN A 160 7.67 -21.79 -30.46
N HIS A 161 7.72 -21.22 -29.25
CA HIS A 161 8.74 -20.27 -28.85
C HIS A 161 9.55 -20.74 -27.64
N LEU A 162 8.93 -21.42 -26.67
CA LEU A 162 9.56 -21.93 -25.48
C LEU A 162 9.15 -23.40 -25.25
N PRO A 163 10.11 -24.30 -24.93
CA PRO A 163 9.78 -25.67 -24.58
C PRO A 163 8.83 -25.72 -23.38
N LYS A 164 7.88 -26.67 -23.40
CA LYS A 164 6.89 -26.85 -22.30
C LYS A 164 7.59 -27.10 -20.96
N ASP A 165 8.65 -27.91 -20.95
CA ASP A 165 9.39 -28.23 -19.73
C ASP A 165 10.03 -26.99 -19.10
N VAL A 166 10.53 -26.06 -19.91
CA VAL A 166 11.07 -24.77 -19.43
C VAL A 166 9.94 -23.92 -18.82
N CYS A 167 8.78 -23.87 -19.47
CA CYS A 167 7.63 -23.14 -18.94
C CYS A 167 7.16 -23.71 -17.60
N LEU A 168 7.08 -25.03 -17.48
CA LEU A 168 6.71 -25.71 -16.23
C LEU A 168 7.81 -25.57 -15.16
N GLN A 169 9.08 -25.51 -15.55
CA GLN A 169 10.16 -25.25 -14.61
C GLN A 169 10.07 -23.83 -14.02
N VAL A 170 9.70 -22.83 -14.80
CA VAL A 170 9.66 -21.42 -14.34
C VAL A 170 8.32 -21.06 -13.70
N TRP A 171 7.21 -21.57 -14.24
CA TRP A 171 5.86 -21.16 -13.87
C TRP A 171 5.00 -22.31 -13.31
N GLY A 172 5.51 -23.54 -13.28
CA GLY A 172 4.74 -24.76 -12.95
C GLY A 172 4.10 -24.80 -11.57
N LYS A 173 4.50 -23.89 -10.67
CA LYS A 173 3.84 -23.68 -9.38
C LYS A 173 2.44 -23.05 -9.52
N PHE A 174 2.21 -22.28 -10.60
CA PHE A 174 0.98 -21.53 -10.83
C PHE A 174 0.23 -22.00 -12.06
N ILE A 175 0.94 -22.32 -13.14
CA ILE A 175 0.35 -22.84 -14.37
C ILE A 175 0.62 -24.33 -14.50
N ASN A 176 -0.43 -25.12 -14.73
CA ASN A 176 -0.28 -26.55 -14.99
C ASN A 176 -0.18 -26.84 -16.50
N GLN A 177 0.17 -28.07 -16.85
CA GLN A 177 0.31 -28.50 -18.24
C GLN A 177 -0.99 -28.33 -19.05
N ASN A 178 -2.14 -28.65 -18.46
CA ASN A 178 -3.43 -28.52 -19.14
C ASN A 178 -3.74 -27.07 -19.52
N GLN A 179 -3.44 -26.12 -18.63
CA GLN A 179 -3.62 -24.68 -18.90
C GLN A 179 -2.70 -24.17 -20.03
N LEU A 180 -1.45 -24.64 -20.06
CA LEU A 180 -0.52 -24.34 -21.16
C LEU A 180 -1.04 -24.88 -22.50
N GLU A 181 -1.63 -26.07 -22.51
CA GLU A 181 -2.15 -26.72 -23.72
C GLU A 181 -3.47 -26.12 -24.19
N GLN A 182 -4.37 -25.78 -23.28
CA GLN A 182 -5.61 -25.06 -23.56
C GLN A 182 -5.35 -23.61 -23.99
N GLY A 183 -4.18 -23.06 -23.69
CA GLY A 183 -3.81 -21.70 -24.05
C GLY A 183 -4.54 -20.64 -23.23
N ASN A 184 -4.97 -20.97 -22.00
CA ASN A 184 -5.65 -20.02 -21.12
C ASN A 184 -5.20 -20.18 -19.66
N PHE A 185 -4.92 -19.06 -19.01
CA PHE A 185 -4.47 -18.99 -17.63
C PHE A 185 -5.28 -17.96 -16.82
N SER A 186 -6.00 -18.44 -15.81
CA SER A 186 -6.80 -17.62 -14.90
C SER A 186 -5.96 -16.92 -13.83
N GLY A 187 -5.04 -16.07 -14.28
CA GLY A 187 -4.10 -15.37 -13.43
C GLY A 187 -3.13 -14.54 -14.26
N THR A 188 -2.20 -13.88 -13.58
CA THR A 188 -1.13 -13.14 -14.23
C THR A 188 0.19 -13.49 -13.57
N ILE A 189 1.18 -13.81 -14.39
CA ILE A 189 2.55 -14.09 -13.98
C ILE A 189 3.47 -13.08 -14.63
N PHE A 190 4.31 -12.44 -13.84
CA PHE A 190 5.47 -11.70 -14.32
C PHE A 190 6.72 -12.52 -14.03
N TRP A 191 7.60 -12.61 -15.02
CA TRP A 191 8.93 -13.21 -14.88
C TRP A 191 10.00 -12.15 -15.16
N PHE A 192 10.85 -11.92 -14.15
CA PHE A 192 11.95 -10.97 -14.14
C PHE A 192 13.27 -11.73 -13.98
N PRO A 193 13.89 -12.20 -15.07
CA PRO A 193 15.23 -12.77 -15.04
C PRO A 193 16.23 -11.78 -14.46
N LEU A 194 17.04 -12.22 -13.49
CA LEU A 194 18.03 -11.34 -12.89
C LEU A 194 19.12 -11.00 -13.90
N ARG A 195 19.53 -9.73 -13.92
CA ARG A 195 20.67 -9.29 -14.73
C ARG A 195 21.94 -9.99 -14.26
N ALA A 196 22.48 -10.87 -15.09
CA ALA A 196 23.70 -11.63 -14.82
C ALA A 196 24.99 -10.93 -15.30
N SER A 197 24.88 -10.02 -16.28
CA SER A 197 25.98 -9.21 -16.81
C SER A 197 25.53 -7.77 -17.08
N PRO A 198 26.43 -6.78 -17.00
CA PRO A 198 26.11 -5.40 -17.34
C PRO A 198 25.44 -5.26 -18.72
N SER A 199 24.44 -4.39 -18.81
CA SER A 199 23.69 -4.13 -20.04
C SER A 199 23.66 -2.64 -20.39
N LYS A 200 23.02 -2.29 -21.52
CA LYS A 200 22.79 -0.89 -21.89
C LYS A 200 21.85 -0.16 -20.92
N LEU A 201 21.00 -0.89 -20.19
CA LEU A 201 20.06 -0.31 -19.22
C LEU A 201 20.72 -0.03 -17.88
N SER A 202 21.59 -0.93 -17.41
CA SER A 202 22.27 -0.77 -16.12
C SER A 202 23.54 -1.63 -16.05
N GLY A 203 24.55 -1.08 -15.37
CA GLY A 203 25.76 -1.83 -15.01
C GLY A 203 25.59 -2.75 -13.79
N THR A 204 24.48 -2.63 -13.05
CA THR A 204 24.27 -3.35 -11.80
C THR A 204 23.79 -4.78 -12.03
N VAL A 205 24.60 -5.76 -11.61
CA VAL A 205 24.29 -7.19 -11.63
C VAL A 205 23.59 -7.61 -10.33
N TYR A 206 22.56 -8.44 -10.43
CA TYR A 206 21.79 -8.90 -9.28
C TYR A 206 22.17 -10.32 -8.87
N THR A 207 22.44 -10.51 -7.58
CA THR A 207 22.79 -11.79 -6.97
C THR A 207 21.67 -12.24 -6.03
N HIS A 208 21.70 -13.50 -5.60
CA HIS A 208 20.80 -14.00 -4.56
C HIS A 208 20.80 -13.11 -3.30
N LYS A 209 21.98 -12.65 -2.87
CA LYS A 209 22.12 -11.76 -1.71
C LYS A 209 21.39 -10.43 -1.93
N HIS A 210 21.44 -9.86 -3.13
CA HIS A 210 20.68 -8.65 -3.44
C HIS A 210 19.16 -8.88 -3.35
N VAL A 211 18.67 -10.04 -3.78
CA VAL A 211 17.24 -10.36 -3.69
C VAL A 211 16.80 -10.70 -2.27
N GLN A 212 17.65 -11.40 -1.51
CA GLN A 212 17.42 -11.61 -0.09
C GLN A 212 17.33 -10.27 0.65
N ASN A 213 18.27 -9.34 0.41
CA ASN A 213 18.20 -8.00 0.98
C ASN A 213 16.92 -7.26 0.56
N LEU A 214 16.46 -7.43 -0.68
CA LEU A 214 15.16 -6.89 -1.11
C LEU A 214 14.03 -7.47 -0.24
N PHE A 215 13.99 -8.78 -0.05
CA PHE A 215 12.94 -9.44 0.73
C PHE A 215 13.00 -9.07 2.21
N ASP A 216 14.19 -9.00 2.81
CA ASP A 216 14.39 -8.55 4.20
C ASP A 216 13.86 -7.12 4.39
N SER A 217 14.14 -6.24 3.41
CA SER A 217 13.70 -4.86 3.43
C SER A 217 12.18 -4.74 3.31
N PHE A 218 11.54 -5.55 2.45
CA PHE A 218 10.07 -5.62 2.40
C PHE A 218 9.48 -6.19 3.69
N ALA A 219 10.08 -7.25 4.25
CA ALA A 219 9.58 -7.90 5.45
C ALA A 219 9.56 -6.97 6.67
N THR A 220 10.49 -6.01 6.73
CA THR A 220 10.55 -4.98 7.78
C THR A 220 9.26 -4.16 7.85
N GLU A 221 8.65 -3.84 6.70
CA GLU A 221 7.40 -3.04 6.61
C GLU A 221 6.17 -3.90 6.23
N GLY A 222 6.38 -5.19 5.96
CA GLY A 222 5.41 -6.10 5.37
C GLY A 222 4.10 -6.20 6.15
N SER A 223 4.17 -6.18 7.49
CA SER A 223 3.00 -6.23 8.37
C SER A 223 2.01 -5.09 8.17
N MET A 224 2.45 -3.98 7.57
CA MET A 224 1.63 -2.80 7.31
C MET A 224 1.24 -2.66 5.83
N SER A 225 1.82 -3.47 4.94
CA SER A 225 1.65 -3.33 3.49
C SER A 225 0.19 -3.45 3.04
N LEU A 226 -0.64 -4.22 3.75
CA LEU A 226 -2.05 -4.44 3.38
C LEU A 226 -3.03 -3.39 3.93
N ILE A 227 -2.64 -2.52 4.88
CA ILE A 227 -3.57 -1.69 5.67
C ILE A 227 -4.51 -0.87 4.77
N PHE A 228 -3.95 -0.10 3.83
CA PHE A 228 -4.74 0.81 2.98
C PHE A 228 -5.01 0.30 1.57
N LEU A 229 -4.65 -0.95 1.30
CA LEU A 229 -4.90 -1.55 -0.02
C LEU A 229 -6.38 -1.90 -0.15
N ARG A 230 -6.96 -1.69 -1.33
CA ARG A 230 -8.42 -1.78 -1.53
C ARG A 230 -8.91 -3.11 -2.11
N SER A 231 -8.02 -3.90 -2.69
CA SER A 231 -8.37 -5.23 -3.23
C SER A 231 -7.56 -6.35 -2.62
N LEU A 232 -6.28 -6.12 -2.33
CA LEU A 232 -5.39 -7.16 -1.81
C LEU A 232 -5.78 -7.60 -0.41
N GLU A 233 -5.74 -8.92 -0.19
CA GLU A 233 -6.02 -9.58 1.08
C GLU A 233 -4.84 -10.43 1.54
N LYS A 234 -3.94 -10.81 0.64
CA LYS A 234 -2.78 -11.66 0.95
C LYS A 234 -1.56 -11.31 0.10
N ILE A 235 -0.43 -11.19 0.77
CA ILE A 235 0.90 -11.14 0.16
C ILE A 235 1.71 -12.29 0.72
N SER A 236 2.39 -13.05 -0.15
CA SER A 236 3.36 -14.05 0.29
C SER A 236 4.67 -13.95 -0.48
N LEU A 237 5.78 -14.03 0.26
CA LEU A 237 7.13 -14.11 -0.28
C LEU A 237 7.68 -15.52 -0.06
N GLN A 238 8.29 -16.10 -1.08
CA GLN A 238 8.96 -17.39 -0.96
C GLN A 238 10.28 -17.38 -1.72
N MET A 239 11.34 -17.87 -1.09
CA MET A 239 12.59 -18.17 -1.79
C MET A 239 12.50 -19.62 -2.28
N ILE A 240 12.90 -19.89 -3.52
CA ILE A 240 13.01 -21.25 -4.07
C ILE A 240 14.47 -21.45 -4.50
N THR A 241 15.21 -22.24 -3.72
CA THR A 241 16.64 -22.51 -3.94
C THR A 241 16.90 -23.81 -4.74
N SER A 242 15.87 -24.64 -4.95
CA SER A 242 15.93 -25.90 -5.71
C SER A 242 14.52 -26.40 -6.08
N HIS A 243 14.35 -26.90 -7.31
CA HIS A 243 13.11 -27.55 -7.80
C HIS A 243 12.73 -28.83 -7.05
N LYS A 244 13.69 -29.45 -6.35
CA LYS A 244 13.48 -30.74 -5.67
C LYS A 244 12.95 -30.61 -4.25
N GLU A 245 12.95 -29.41 -3.66
CA GLU A 245 12.46 -29.16 -2.31
C GLU A 245 11.03 -28.65 -2.34
N LYS A 246 10.06 -29.57 -2.29
CA LYS A 246 8.62 -29.28 -2.39
C LYS A 246 8.02 -28.52 -1.19
N SER A 247 8.74 -28.39 -0.09
CA SER A 247 8.24 -27.78 1.14
C SER A 247 9.27 -26.82 1.73
N GLN A 248 9.31 -25.59 1.23
CA GLN A 248 9.89 -24.48 1.99
C GLN A 248 8.74 -23.64 2.57
N VAL A 249 8.83 -23.41 3.88
CA VAL A 249 7.97 -22.47 4.61
C VAL A 249 8.08 -21.10 3.92
N PRO A 250 6.97 -20.39 3.67
CA PRO A 250 7.04 -19.06 3.07
C PRO A 250 7.89 -18.14 3.96
N TYR A 251 8.76 -17.36 3.32
CA TYR A 251 9.65 -16.41 4.01
C TYR A 251 8.82 -15.34 4.75
N LEU A 252 7.80 -14.81 4.07
CA LEU A 252 6.84 -13.87 4.63
C LEU A 252 5.43 -14.21 4.13
N VAL A 253 4.42 -14.15 5.01
CA VAL A 253 3.01 -14.12 4.65
C VAL A 253 2.34 -12.99 5.41
N VAL A 254 1.64 -12.12 4.71
CA VAL A 254 0.80 -11.07 5.30
C VAL A 254 -0.61 -11.32 4.79
N GLU A 255 -1.58 -11.46 5.68
CA GLU A 255 -2.94 -11.87 5.34
C GLU A 255 -3.98 -11.16 6.18
N MET A 256 -5.05 -10.69 5.54
CA MET A 256 -6.24 -10.16 6.17
C MET A 256 -7.14 -11.31 6.67
N GLN A 257 -7.54 -11.24 7.93
CA GLN A 257 -8.41 -12.21 8.59
C GLN A 257 -9.55 -11.50 9.31
N SER A 258 -10.77 -12.01 9.12
CA SER A 258 -11.97 -11.59 9.86
C SER A 258 -13.07 -12.65 9.70
N SER A 259 -13.96 -12.76 10.68
CA SER A 259 -15.19 -13.55 10.56
C SER A 259 -16.15 -12.99 9.52
N SER A 260 -16.04 -11.69 9.19
CA SER A 260 -16.92 -10.98 8.27
C SER A 260 -16.24 -10.63 6.93
N MET A 261 -15.31 -11.45 6.44
CA MET A 261 -14.56 -11.16 5.19
C MET A 261 -15.45 -10.90 3.97
N LEU A 262 -16.61 -11.58 3.87
CA LEU A 262 -17.56 -11.34 2.77
C LEU A 262 -18.14 -9.92 2.81
N ASP A 263 -18.49 -9.44 4.00
CA ASP A 263 -18.99 -8.07 4.20
C ASP A 263 -17.91 -7.03 3.92
N ILE A 264 -16.66 -7.30 4.34
CA ILE A 264 -15.52 -6.43 4.08
C ILE A 264 -15.27 -6.31 2.57
N ARG A 265 -15.28 -7.43 1.84
CA ARG A 265 -15.16 -7.44 0.37
C ARG A 265 -16.26 -6.61 -0.30
N ARG A 266 -17.51 -6.82 0.12
CA ARG A 266 -18.66 -6.05 -0.39
C ARG A 266 -18.49 -4.55 -0.15
N LYS A 267 -18.16 -4.14 1.09
CA LYS A 267 -17.90 -2.73 1.43
C LYS A 267 -16.75 -2.12 0.61
N ARG A 268 -15.66 -2.87 0.40
CA ARG A 268 -14.51 -2.41 -0.42
C ARG A 268 -14.89 -2.28 -1.90
N GLN A 269 -15.66 -3.23 -2.43
CA GLN A 269 -16.12 -3.20 -3.82
C GLN A 269 -17.12 -2.05 -4.07
N GLU A 270 -18.06 -1.83 -3.16
CA GLU A 270 -18.99 -0.69 -3.20
C GLU A 270 -18.23 0.64 -3.17
N PHE A 271 -17.26 0.76 -2.27
CA PHE A 271 -16.40 1.93 -2.19
C PHE A 271 -15.62 2.19 -3.49
N CYS A 272 -15.03 1.16 -4.09
CA CYS A 272 -14.36 1.29 -5.40
C CYS A 272 -15.33 1.70 -6.51
N SER A 273 -16.56 1.16 -6.52
CA SER A 273 -17.57 1.51 -7.51
C SER A 273 -18.05 2.95 -7.38
N GLN A 274 -18.19 3.44 -6.14
CA GLN A 274 -18.54 4.83 -5.85
C GLN A 274 -17.39 5.80 -6.20
N LEU A 275 -16.14 5.41 -5.94
CA LEU A 275 -14.95 6.17 -6.36
C LEU A 275 -14.89 6.31 -7.88
N ASP A 276 -15.13 5.22 -8.59
CA ASP A 276 -15.22 5.16 -10.04
C ASP A 276 -16.32 6.09 -10.60
N SER A 277 -17.51 6.08 -9.97
CA SER A 277 -18.61 6.97 -10.33
C SER A 277 -18.25 8.44 -10.08
N TYR A 278 -17.63 8.74 -8.94
CA TYR A 278 -17.15 10.09 -8.60
C TYR A 278 -16.22 10.65 -9.68
N ILE A 279 -15.33 9.82 -10.21
CA ILE A 279 -14.39 10.22 -11.27
C ILE A 279 -15.07 10.40 -12.61
N ARG A 280 -16.09 9.59 -12.92
CA ARG A 280 -16.86 9.66 -14.17
C ARG A 280 -17.96 10.73 -14.15
N SER A 281 -18.08 11.48 -13.06
CA SER A 281 -18.95 12.66 -12.91
C SER A 281 -20.45 12.38 -13.15
N GLU A 282 -21.02 11.45 -12.37
CA GLU A 282 -22.48 11.29 -12.21
C GLU A 282 -22.85 11.59 -10.75
N SER A 283 -23.14 12.87 -10.45
CA SER A 283 -23.59 13.41 -9.15
C SER A 283 -22.77 13.01 -7.91
N PRO A 284 -21.96 13.92 -7.33
CA PRO A 284 -21.15 13.57 -6.17
C PRO A 284 -22.04 13.31 -4.95
N CYS A 285 -21.99 12.09 -4.41
CA CYS A 285 -22.44 11.82 -3.05
C CYS A 285 -21.65 12.72 -2.08
N ASP A 286 -22.29 13.32 -1.07
CA ASP A 286 -21.69 14.27 -0.12
C ASP A 286 -20.43 13.74 0.58
N LYS A 287 -20.33 12.43 0.75
CA LYS A 287 -19.13 11.74 1.24
C LYS A 287 -19.26 10.25 0.94
N VAL A 288 -18.14 9.59 0.73
CA VAL A 288 -18.10 8.14 0.58
C VAL A 288 -17.18 7.56 1.66
N ILE A 289 -17.69 6.58 2.42
CA ILE A 289 -17.00 6.01 3.57
C ILE A 289 -16.98 4.49 3.45
N CYS A 290 -15.82 3.88 3.67
CA CYS A 290 -15.68 2.44 3.84
C CYS A 290 -14.98 2.16 5.17
N CYS A 291 -15.72 1.61 6.14
CA CYS A 291 -15.19 1.31 7.47
C CYS A 291 -15.40 -0.17 7.83
N TYR A 292 -14.32 -0.81 8.29
CA TYR A 292 -14.33 -2.21 8.71
C TYR A 292 -13.22 -2.54 9.71
N ASN A 293 -13.46 -3.57 10.52
CA ASN A 293 -12.48 -4.14 11.43
C ASN A 293 -11.80 -5.33 10.76
N ILE A 294 -10.48 -5.41 10.87
CA ILE A 294 -9.69 -6.48 10.26
C ILE A 294 -8.50 -6.84 11.15
N THR A 295 -8.14 -8.12 11.16
CA THR A 295 -6.88 -8.61 11.74
C THR A 295 -5.88 -8.81 10.62
N ILE A 296 -4.71 -8.19 10.72
CA ILE A 296 -3.59 -8.49 9.82
C ILE A 296 -2.70 -9.51 10.52
N ARG A 297 -2.65 -10.72 9.94
CA ARG A 297 -1.75 -11.80 10.34
C ARG A 297 -0.46 -11.69 9.54
N THR A 298 0.68 -11.67 10.23
CA THR A 298 2.01 -11.69 9.62
C THR A 298 2.77 -12.92 10.09
N LEU A 299 3.25 -13.73 9.16
CA LEU A 299 4.17 -14.85 9.40
C LEU A 299 5.52 -14.50 8.76
N LEU A 300 6.56 -14.31 9.56
CA LEU A 300 7.92 -14.02 9.08
C LEU A 300 8.87 -15.09 9.61
N ASN A 301 9.52 -15.85 8.73
CA ASN A 301 10.43 -16.94 9.11
C ASN A 301 9.85 -17.90 10.17
N GLY A 302 8.56 -18.20 10.07
CA GLY A 302 7.84 -19.07 11.02
C GLY A 302 7.30 -18.36 12.28
N ALA A 303 7.75 -17.14 12.59
CA ALA A 303 7.22 -16.35 13.69
C ALA A 303 5.90 -15.67 13.28
N GLU A 304 4.84 -15.91 14.04
CA GLU A 304 3.51 -15.35 13.78
C GLU A 304 3.24 -14.14 14.69
N SER A 305 2.68 -13.08 14.10
CA SER A 305 2.12 -11.95 14.81
C SER A 305 0.76 -11.58 14.22
N LYS A 306 -0.12 -11.02 15.05
CA LYS A 306 -1.43 -10.51 14.64
C LYS A 306 -1.63 -9.12 15.20
N GLN A 307 -2.25 -8.26 14.43
CA GLN A 307 -2.63 -6.92 14.87
C GLN A 307 -4.02 -6.59 14.32
N GLN A 308 -4.92 -6.16 15.20
CA GLN A 308 -6.25 -5.70 14.82
C GLN A 308 -6.26 -4.21 14.52
N TYR A 309 -7.04 -3.84 13.50
CA TYR A 309 -7.27 -2.46 13.08
C TYR A 309 -8.75 -2.20 12.81
N THR A 310 -9.21 -1.01 13.15
CA THR A 310 -10.36 -0.38 12.48
C THR A 310 -9.82 0.47 11.34
N ILE A 311 -10.19 0.16 10.10
CA ILE A 311 -9.72 0.86 8.90
C ILE A 311 -10.90 1.62 8.30
N LEU A 312 -10.68 2.92 8.06
CA LEU A 312 -11.64 3.83 7.45
C LEU A 312 -11.01 4.45 6.21
N HIS A 313 -11.65 4.29 5.06
CA HIS A 313 -11.39 5.06 3.84
C HIS A 313 -12.47 6.12 3.70
N TYR A 314 -12.07 7.34 3.36
CA TYR A 314 -12.95 8.50 3.29
C TYR A 314 -12.65 9.31 2.03
N LEU A 315 -13.68 9.54 1.22
CA LEU A 315 -13.65 10.44 0.08
C LEU A 315 -14.60 11.61 0.36
N SER A 316 -14.06 12.83 0.31
CA SER A 316 -14.85 14.05 0.46
C SER A 316 -15.52 14.46 -0.86
N SER A 317 -16.76 14.95 -0.80
CA SER A 317 -17.40 15.62 -1.96
C SER A 317 -16.97 17.07 -2.15
N LYS A 318 -16.45 17.72 -1.10
CA LYS A 318 -16.28 19.18 -1.04
C LYS A 318 -15.02 19.69 -1.75
N VAL A 319 -14.80 19.28 -3.00
CA VAL A 319 -13.76 19.89 -3.86
C VAL A 319 -14.24 21.22 -4.45
N GLN A 320 -15.51 21.58 -4.25
CA GLN A 320 -16.12 22.82 -4.74
C GLN A 320 -15.55 24.07 -4.06
N SER A 321 -14.43 24.59 -4.59
CA SER A 321 -14.23 26.02 -4.93
C SER A 321 -12.75 26.44 -4.95
N LEU A 322 -11.84 25.75 -4.24
CA LEU A 322 -10.47 26.25 -4.08
C LEU A 322 -9.54 25.95 -5.27
N LEU A 323 -9.81 24.89 -6.06
CA LEU A 323 -8.91 24.45 -7.15
C LEU A 323 -9.52 24.59 -8.55
N THR A 324 -10.75 25.09 -8.66
CA THR A 324 -11.51 25.17 -9.92
C THR A 324 -11.17 26.35 -10.82
N ASN A 325 -10.21 27.21 -10.45
CA ASN A 325 -9.77 28.35 -11.27
C ASN A 325 -8.54 28.03 -12.15
N SER A 326 -8.54 26.90 -12.86
CA SER A 326 -7.61 26.74 -13.97
C SER A 326 -8.18 25.84 -15.06
N ASP A 327 -8.13 26.34 -16.30
CA ASP A 327 -8.54 25.75 -17.58
C ASP A 327 -7.80 24.45 -17.97
N GLN A 328 -7.29 23.69 -17.01
CA GLN A 328 -6.70 22.38 -17.22
C GLN A 328 -7.30 21.42 -16.19
N GLN A 329 -8.29 20.64 -16.63
CA GLN A 329 -8.80 19.45 -15.94
C GLN A 329 -7.70 18.39 -15.82
N ASP A 330 -6.69 18.62 -14.97
CA ASP A 330 -5.80 17.54 -14.53
C ASP A 330 -6.50 16.86 -13.34
N ASN A 331 -7.47 15.97 -13.66
CA ASN A 331 -8.35 15.16 -12.78
C ASN A 331 -7.60 14.21 -11.80
N SER A 332 -6.39 14.56 -11.41
CA SER A 332 -5.39 13.66 -10.87
C SER A 332 -5.31 13.68 -9.33
N GLN A 333 -5.99 14.61 -8.68
CA GLN A 333 -6.01 14.77 -7.22
C GLN A 333 -7.40 14.41 -6.67
N LEU A 334 -7.48 13.33 -5.89
CA LEU A 334 -8.72 12.87 -5.25
C LEU A 334 -8.69 13.17 -3.75
N PRO A 335 -9.75 13.76 -3.17
CA PRO A 335 -9.83 14.09 -1.74
C PRO A 335 -10.08 12.81 -0.91
N LEU A 336 -9.23 11.82 -1.12
CA LEU A 336 -9.29 10.47 -0.58
C LEU A 336 -8.20 10.32 0.47
N VAL A 337 -8.64 9.99 1.67
CA VAL A 337 -7.78 9.72 2.83
C VAL A 337 -8.18 8.39 3.46
N GLY A 338 -7.25 7.79 4.20
CA GLY A 338 -7.49 6.60 4.99
C GLY A 338 -6.96 6.77 6.40
N ILE A 339 -7.63 6.20 7.39
CA ILE A 339 -7.17 6.15 8.77
C ILE A 339 -7.28 4.71 9.25
N ALA A 340 -6.21 4.19 9.86
CA ALA A 340 -6.24 2.89 10.52
C ALA A 340 -5.88 3.04 11.99
N ALA A 341 -6.81 2.66 12.86
CA ALA A 341 -6.66 2.67 14.30
C ALA A 341 -6.29 1.28 14.83
N PRO A 342 -5.12 1.11 15.49
CA PRO A 342 -4.77 -0.16 16.12
C PRO A 342 -5.65 -0.40 17.35
N LEU A 343 -6.24 -1.61 17.48
CA LEU A 343 -7.14 -1.94 18.59
C LEU A 343 -6.40 -2.55 19.79
N ASP A 344 -5.34 -3.33 19.54
CA ASP A 344 -4.66 -4.10 20.59
C ASP A 344 -3.46 -3.37 21.24
N ASN A 345 -2.96 -2.28 20.64
CA ASN A 345 -1.70 -1.66 21.06
C ASN A 345 -1.77 -0.13 21.02
N GLN A 346 -2.29 0.46 22.09
CA GLN A 346 -2.58 1.90 22.20
C GLN A 346 -1.32 2.80 22.32
N ASN A 347 -0.14 2.20 22.49
CA ASN A 347 1.14 2.90 22.65
C ASN A 347 1.94 3.01 21.34
N LYS A 348 1.46 2.44 20.23
CA LYS A 348 2.14 2.57 18.94
C LYS A 348 1.93 3.98 18.38
N THR A 349 3.03 4.63 18.04
CA THR A 349 2.99 5.83 17.19
C THR A 349 2.58 5.41 15.79
N GLY A 350 1.62 6.12 15.22
CA GLY A 350 1.17 5.93 13.86
C GLY A 350 2.23 6.27 12.82
N GLN A 351 1.93 5.99 11.56
CA GLN A 351 2.83 6.23 10.43
C GLN A 351 2.04 6.80 9.24
N LEU A 352 2.72 7.60 8.42
CA LEU A 352 2.17 8.17 7.20
C LEU A 352 2.27 7.21 6.02
N PHE A 353 1.24 7.23 5.20
CA PHE A 353 1.09 6.44 3.99
C PHE A 353 0.72 7.37 2.84
N CYS A 354 1.30 7.06 1.68
CA CYS A 354 0.77 7.47 0.40
C CYS A 354 0.62 6.17 -0.40
N PHE A 355 -0.47 5.46 -0.12
CA PHE A 355 -0.76 4.05 -0.44
C PHE A 355 0.16 3.05 0.27
N LEU A 356 1.47 3.33 0.29
CA LEU A 356 2.49 2.57 0.99
C LEU A 356 3.09 3.39 2.14
N PRO A 357 3.65 2.71 3.16
CA PRO A 357 4.29 3.38 4.29
C PRO A 357 5.43 4.29 3.81
N LEU A 358 5.41 5.54 4.28
CA LEU A 358 6.53 6.47 4.14
C LEU A 358 7.60 6.15 5.21
N PRO A 359 8.89 6.45 4.97
CA PRO A 359 9.95 6.20 5.93
C PRO A 359 9.69 6.81 7.32
N LEU A 360 10.08 6.10 8.38
CA LEU A 360 9.98 6.55 9.78
C LEU A 360 11.15 7.48 10.15
N ASP A 361 11.20 8.65 9.54
CA ASP A 361 12.10 9.74 9.92
C ASP A 361 11.35 10.86 10.66
N GLN A 362 12.11 11.80 11.22
CA GLN A 362 11.55 12.90 12.03
C GLN A 362 10.55 13.76 11.23
N GLU A 363 10.73 13.89 9.92
CA GLU A 363 9.85 14.68 9.05
C GLU A 363 8.46 14.04 8.88
N ASN A 364 8.40 12.70 8.83
CA ASN A 364 7.15 11.96 8.68
C ASN A 364 6.48 11.60 10.01
N ASN A 365 7.16 11.82 11.15
CA ASN A 365 6.60 11.49 12.46
C ASN A 365 5.47 12.46 12.85
N THR A 366 4.23 11.96 12.85
CA THR A 366 3.04 12.73 13.22
C THR A 366 2.80 12.79 14.73
N ALA A 367 3.35 11.82 15.48
CA ALA A 367 3.00 11.50 16.86
C ALA A 367 1.48 11.26 17.10
N LEU A 368 0.71 10.98 16.04
CA LEU A 368 -0.69 10.57 16.14
C LEU A 368 -0.77 9.08 16.47
N PRO A 369 -1.82 8.63 17.18
CA PRO A 369 -1.98 7.23 17.57
C PRO A 369 -2.55 6.32 16.45
N VAL A 370 -2.61 6.83 15.22
CA VAL A 370 -3.23 6.15 14.07
C VAL A 370 -2.36 6.26 12.84
N PHE A 371 -2.47 5.26 11.96
CA PHE A 371 -1.88 5.30 10.63
C PHE A 371 -2.74 6.18 9.73
N ILE A 372 -2.12 7.04 8.94
CA ILE A 372 -2.81 7.99 8.06
C ILE A 372 -2.34 7.76 6.63
N ASN A 373 -3.29 7.54 5.74
CA ASN A 373 -3.10 7.50 4.31
C ASN A 373 -3.74 8.72 3.64
N GLY A 374 -3.14 9.21 2.57
CA GLY A 374 -3.73 10.24 1.75
C GLY A 374 -3.14 10.24 0.35
N TYR A 375 -3.88 10.85 -0.59
CA TYR A 375 -3.38 11.22 -1.91
C TYR A 375 -2.39 12.40 -1.82
N PHE A 376 -1.36 12.27 -0.99
CA PHE A 376 -0.38 13.33 -0.76
C PHE A 376 0.53 13.52 -1.98
N VAL A 377 0.88 14.77 -2.26
CA VAL A 377 2.00 15.07 -3.14
C VAL A 377 3.29 14.94 -2.35
N LEU A 378 4.23 14.17 -2.89
CA LEU A 378 5.52 13.88 -2.26
C LEU A 378 6.65 14.61 -2.99
N ASN A 379 7.79 14.77 -2.31
CA ASN A 379 9.01 15.27 -2.94
C ASN A 379 9.52 14.36 -4.06
N GLN A 380 10.51 14.81 -4.85
CA GLN A 380 11.03 14.07 -6.02
C GLN A 380 11.47 12.64 -5.68
N ASN A 381 12.05 12.44 -4.51
CA ASN A 381 12.48 11.12 -4.03
C ASN A 381 11.34 10.28 -3.43
N ARG A 382 10.11 10.82 -3.40
CA ARG A 382 8.86 10.23 -2.91
C ARG A 382 8.95 9.68 -1.48
N ARG A 383 9.72 10.35 -0.63
CA ARG A 383 9.94 9.96 0.77
C ARG A 383 9.17 10.81 1.76
N HIS A 384 8.97 12.09 1.46
CA HIS A 384 8.33 13.03 2.37
C HIS A 384 7.20 13.77 1.67
N VAL A 385 6.16 14.08 2.43
CA VAL A 385 5.06 14.94 1.98
C VAL A 385 5.58 16.36 1.75
N LEU A 386 5.15 17.02 0.67
CA LEU A 386 5.49 18.41 0.41
C LEU A 386 4.69 19.36 1.30
N TRP A 387 5.37 20.36 1.86
CA TRP A 387 4.79 21.34 2.76
C TRP A 387 5.24 22.76 2.37
N LYS A 388 4.48 23.78 2.79
CA LYS A 388 4.83 25.18 2.52
C LYS A 388 6.20 25.52 3.11
N SER A 389 7.04 26.14 2.29
CA SER A 389 8.29 26.79 2.66
C SER A 389 8.33 28.18 2.00
N ALA A 390 9.34 28.99 2.35
CA ALA A 390 9.53 30.32 1.75
C ALA A 390 9.56 30.28 0.21
N ASP A 391 10.05 29.17 -0.37
CA ASP A 391 10.21 29.00 -1.81
C ASP A 391 8.97 28.42 -2.52
N THR A 392 7.97 27.90 -1.79
CA THR A 392 6.80 27.18 -2.34
C THR A 392 5.46 27.80 -1.98
N MET A 393 5.45 29.09 -1.60
CA MET A 393 4.27 29.81 -1.10
C MET A 393 3.02 29.74 -2.01
N ASN A 394 3.20 29.57 -3.33
CA ASN A 394 2.12 29.51 -4.33
C ASN A 394 2.08 28.18 -5.11
N ASP A 395 2.64 27.10 -4.56
CA ASP A 395 2.62 25.79 -5.22
C ASP A 395 1.29 25.05 -4.96
N LYS A 396 0.53 24.80 -6.04
CA LYS A 396 -0.76 24.07 -5.99
C LYS A 396 -0.64 22.68 -5.37
N ASP A 397 0.51 22.01 -5.55
CA ASP A 397 0.74 20.69 -4.97
C ASP A 397 0.85 20.74 -3.43
N VAL A 398 1.34 21.86 -2.90
CA VAL A 398 1.42 22.09 -1.46
C VAL A 398 0.06 22.47 -0.88
N GLU A 399 -0.68 23.36 -1.56
CA GLU A 399 -2.06 23.71 -1.17
C GLU A 399 -2.95 22.47 -1.08
N TRP A 400 -2.76 21.50 -1.98
CA TRP A 400 -3.45 20.23 -1.95
C TRP A 400 -3.20 19.43 -0.66
N ASN A 401 -1.94 19.32 -0.23
CA ASN A 401 -1.59 18.59 1.00
C ASN A 401 -2.15 19.29 2.25
N GLU A 402 -2.15 20.62 2.27
CA GLU A 402 -2.79 21.41 3.34
C GLU A 402 -4.30 21.21 3.35
N TYR A 403 -4.95 21.23 2.18
CA TYR A 403 -6.37 20.94 2.05
C TYR A 403 -6.73 19.55 2.57
N LEU A 404 -5.98 18.49 2.19
CA LEU A 404 -6.18 17.15 2.72
C LEU A 404 -6.05 17.12 4.25
N THR A 405 -5.07 17.82 4.81
CA THR A 405 -4.76 17.78 6.24
C THR A 405 -5.70 18.62 7.09
N GLU A 406 -6.12 19.78 6.59
CA GLU A 406 -6.92 20.74 7.35
C GLU A 406 -8.42 20.63 7.08
N GLN A 407 -8.84 20.12 5.90
CA GLN A 407 -10.24 20.06 5.49
C GLN A 407 -10.78 18.63 5.34
N VAL A 408 -9.98 17.65 4.93
CA VAL A 408 -10.47 16.28 4.69
C VAL A 408 -10.22 15.37 5.89
N LEU A 409 -8.97 15.27 6.35
CA LEU A 409 -8.57 14.39 7.46
C LEU A 409 -9.34 14.62 8.76
N PRO A 410 -9.67 15.85 9.21
CA PRO A 410 -10.42 16.04 10.45
C PRO A 410 -11.81 15.38 10.38
N HIS A 411 -12.50 15.49 9.25
CA HIS A 411 -13.81 14.86 9.05
C HIS A 411 -13.69 13.33 9.04
N ALA A 412 -12.71 12.78 8.31
CA ALA A 412 -12.46 11.34 8.31
C ALA A 412 -12.16 10.79 9.72
N TYR A 413 -11.41 11.55 10.53
CA TYR A 413 -11.08 11.18 11.90
C TYR A 413 -12.30 11.20 12.82
N LEU A 414 -13.16 12.22 12.68
CA LEU A 414 -14.41 12.30 13.43
C LEU A 414 -15.35 11.14 13.09
N GLU A 415 -15.44 10.75 11.81
CA GLU A 415 -16.18 9.55 11.39
C GLU A 415 -15.60 8.28 12.04
N LEU A 416 -14.27 8.13 12.08
CA LEU A 416 -13.63 6.98 12.73
C LEU A 416 -13.97 6.92 14.23
N ILE A 417 -13.85 8.06 14.92
CA ILE A 417 -14.18 8.16 16.35
C ILE A 417 -15.66 7.81 16.57
N GLU A 418 -16.56 8.28 15.71
CA GLU A 418 -17.99 7.99 15.80
C GLU A 418 -18.30 6.50 15.61
N GLN A 419 -17.65 5.84 14.64
CA GLN A 419 -17.75 4.39 14.46
C GLN A 419 -17.26 3.64 15.71
N MET A 420 -16.09 4.01 16.23
CA MET A 420 -15.56 3.39 17.46
C MET A 420 -16.44 3.65 18.68
N ARG A 421 -17.02 4.85 18.79
CA ARG A 421 -17.97 5.24 19.85
C ARG A 421 -19.21 4.34 19.82
N SER A 422 -19.75 4.07 18.63
CA SER A 422 -20.88 3.15 18.45
C SER A 422 -20.52 1.73 18.90
N GLU A 423 -19.32 1.25 18.58
CA GLU A 423 -18.85 -0.07 19.01
C GLU A 423 -18.62 -0.16 20.52
N VAL A 424 -18.16 0.92 21.17
CA VAL A 424 -18.10 1.01 22.64
C VAL A 424 -19.50 0.95 23.25
N ALA A 425 -20.47 1.68 22.69
CA ALA A 425 -21.86 1.67 23.17
C ALA A 425 -22.53 0.30 23.04
N LYS A 426 -22.15 -0.49 22.03
CA LYS A 426 -22.58 -1.90 21.86
C LYS A 426 -21.85 -2.88 22.77
N GLY A 427 -20.78 -2.45 23.46
CA GLY A 427 -19.93 -3.30 24.30
C GLY A 427 -18.92 -4.15 23.52
N ASN A 428 -18.74 -3.92 22.21
CA ASN A 428 -17.81 -4.66 21.37
C ASN A 428 -16.35 -4.21 21.55
N VAL A 429 -16.15 -2.95 21.96
CA VAL A 429 -14.84 -2.32 22.14
C VAL A 429 -14.75 -1.67 23.51
N ASN A 430 -13.61 -1.80 24.19
CA ASN A 430 -13.38 -1.13 25.47
C ASN A 430 -13.17 0.39 25.26
N VAL A 431 -13.71 1.22 26.15
CA VAL A 431 -13.53 2.68 26.09
C VAL A 431 -12.05 3.11 26.09
N SER A 432 -11.16 2.35 26.72
CA SER A 432 -9.73 2.63 26.68
C SER A 432 -9.19 2.65 25.25
N VAL A 433 -9.69 1.77 24.37
CA VAL A 433 -9.30 1.71 22.96
C VAL A 433 -9.76 2.96 22.21
N LEU A 434 -10.98 3.46 22.49
CA LEU A 434 -11.47 4.73 21.97
C LEU A 434 -10.56 5.89 22.40
N TYR A 435 -10.24 5.99 23.69
CA TYR A 435 -9.30 7.00 24.19
C TYR A 435 -7.89 6.84 23.60
N GLY A 436 -7.48 5.61 23.33
CA GLY A 436 -6.25 5.23 22.64
C GLY A 436 -6.11 5.84 21.24
N VAL A 437 -7.24 6.13 20.58
CA VAL A 437 -7.28 6.66 19.21
C VAL A 437 -7.44 8.18 19.16
N ILE A 438 -7.91 8.84 20.22
CA ILE A 438 -8.05 10.31 20.23
C ILE A 438 -6.67 10.98 20.30
N PRO A 439 -6.34 11.94 19.42
CA PRO A 439 -5.01 12.52 19.35
C PRO A 439 -4.67 13.36 20.60
N ASN A 440 -3.43 13.28 21.06
CA ASN A 440 -2.94 14.16 22.12
C ASN A 440 -2.39 15.47 21.50
N VAL A 441 -3.08 16.60 21.69
CA VAL A 441 -2.71 17.88 21.05
C VAL A 441 -1.34 18.38 21.50
N TYR A 442 -0.95 18.12 22.75
CA TYR A 442 0.34 18.56 23.30
C TYR A 442 1.51 17.77 22.69
N ASN A 443 1.34 16.46 22.52
CA ASN A 443 2.38 15.57 21.98
C ASN A 443 2.40 15.49 20.45
N THR A 444 1.35 15.96 19.77
CA THR A 444 1.27 15.91 18.30
C THR A 444 2.32 16.82 17.68
N ASN A 445 3.08 16.30 16.71
CA ASN A 445 4.21 17.02 16.14
C ASN A 445 3.78 18.19 15.24
N GLY A 446 4.28 19.40 15.54
CA GLY A 446 4.29 20.60 14.70
C GLY A 446 3.12 20.74 13.71
N ARG A 447 3.36 20.32 12.45
CA ARG A 447 2.42 20.46 11.32
C ARG A 447 1.09 19.73 11.54
N TRP A 448 1.11 18.61 12.27
CA TRP A 448 -0.07 17.78 12.55
C TRP A 448 -0.87 18.29 13.75
N GLN A 449 -0.32 19.24 14.53
CA GLN A 449 -1.02 19.79 15.70
C GLN A 449 -2.30 20.53 15.29
N LYS A 450 -2.33 21.16 14.11
CA LYS A 450 -3.55 21.78 13.56
C LYS A 450 -4.65 20.76 13.32
N LEU A 451 -4.31 19.60 12.73
CA LEU A 451 -5.25 18.48 12.55
C LEU A 451 -5.80 18.05 13.91
N ALA A 452 -4.95 17.83 14.92
CA ALA A 452 -5.38 17.46 16.26
C ALA A 452 -6.33 18.51 16.88
N LYS A 453 -6.02 19.81 16.76
CA LYS A 453 -6.89 20.91 17.22
C LYS A 453 -8.26 20.89 16.53
N ASN A 454 -8.29 20.68 15.22
CA ASN A 454 -9.53 20.62 14.44
C ASN A 454 -10.39 19.41 14.82
N ILE A 455 -9.77 18.25 15.06
CA ILE A 455 -10.47 17.05 15.55
C ILE A 455 -11.13 17.38 16.90
N TRP A 456 -10.38 17.92 17.85
CA TRP A 456 -10.92 18.27 19.16
C TRP A 456 -12.03 19.33 19.10
N LYS A 457 -11.95 20.29 18.17
CA LYS A 457 -13.04 21.26 17.93
C LYS A 457 -14.34 20.54 17.56
N GLY A 458 -14.27 19.51 16.72
CA GLY A 458 -15.43 18.68 16.36
C GLY A 458 -15.91 17.78 17.50
N LEU A 459 -15.01 17.31 18.37
CA LEU A 459 -15.37 16.44 19.50
C LEU A 459 -16.04 17.16 20.67
N LYS A 460 -15.97 18.50 20.75
CA LYS A 460 -16.57 19.28 21.86
C LYS A 460 -18.06 18.98 22.07
N THR A 461 -18.79 18.74 20.98
CA THR A 461 -20.23 18.46 20.99
C THR A 461 -20.55 16.96 20.98
N SER A 462 -19.54 16.10 20.90
CA SER A 462 -19.73 14.65 20.80
C SER A 462 -19.68 13.98 22.16
N PRO A 463 -20.53 12.97 22.43
CA PRO A 463 -20.49 12.22 23.67
C PRO A 463 -19.32 11.24 23.67
N ILE A 464 -18.16 11.67 24.14
CA ILE A 464 -16.92 10.87 24.10
C ILE A 464 -16.37 10.52 25.47
N ILE A 465 -16.90 11.09 26.55
CA ILE A 465 -16.41 10.86 27.91
C ILE A 465 -17.28 9.83 28.60
N TYR A 466 -16.71 8.70 28.96
CA TYR A 466 -17.43 7.62 29.64
C TYR A 466 -17.61 7.92 31.12
N SER A 467 -18.87 8.00 31.55
CA SER A 467 -19.20 8.13 32.96
C SER A 467 -19.30 6.75 33.63
N HIS A 468 -18.54 6.53 34.70
CA HIS A 468 -18.62 5.27 35.46
C HIS A 468 -19.90 5.16 36.30
N VAL A 469 -20.54 6.30 36.61
CA VAL A 469 -21.81 6.36 37.34
C VAL A 469 -22.98 6.07 36.42
N LYS A 470 -23.05 6.74 35.26
CA LYS A 470 -24.14 6.56 34.27
C LYS A 470 -23.95 5.34 33.36
N LYS A 471 -22.73 4.81 33.28
CA LYS A 471 -22.33 3.70 32.39
C LYS A 471 -22.59 3.99 30.90
N GLU A 472 -22.45 5.25 30.51
CA GLU A 472 -22.63 5.70 29.14
C GLU A 472 -21.61 6.78 28.77
N LEU A 473 -21.50 7.05 27.48
CA LEU A 473 -20.67 8.13 26.94
C LEU A 473 -21.47 9.43 26.93
N LEU A 474 -20.88 10.49 27.47
CA LEU A 474 -21.49 11.80 27.64
C LEU A 474 -20.59 12.89 27.04
N GLN A 475 -21.17 14.06 26.80
CA GLN A 475 -20.41 15.23 26.38
C GLN A 475 -19.50 15.72 27.50
N ILE A 476 -18.40 16.39 27.14
CA ILE A 476 -17.43 16.93 28.10
C ILE A 476 -18.12 17.87 29.11
N SER A 477 -19.09 18.67 28.68
CA SER A 477 -19.85 19.59 29.52
C SER A 477 -20.82 18.92 30.51
N GLN A 478 -21.11 17.63 30.32
CA GLN A 478 -22.08 16.88 31.12
C GLN A 478 -21.41 16.03 32.21
N VAL A 479 -20.08 16.04 32.30
CA VAL A 479 -19.32 15.15 33.18
C VAL A 479 -18.39 15.93 34.08
N THR A 480 -18.39 15.59 35.36
CA THR A 480 -17.40 16.08 36.31
C THR A 480 -16.14 15.20 36.22
N VAL A 481 -15.04 15.79 35.75
CA VAL A 481 -13.75 15.09 35.62
C VAL A 481 -13.06 15.04 36.98
N THR A 482 -12.66 13.83 37.41
CA THR A 482 -12.10 13.62 38.74
C THR A 482 -10.58 13.71 38.82
N ASN A 483 -9.89 13.86 37.69
CA ASN A 483 -8.42 13.87 37.58
C ASN A 483 -7.70 14.91 38.46
N SER A 484 -8.37 16.01 38.80
CA SER A 484 -7.81 17.12 39.59
C SER A 484 -8.35 17.19 41.02
N LEU A 485 -9.17 16.22 41.47
CA LEU A 485 -9.83 16.28 42.77
C LEU A 485 -8.87 15.94 43.93
N SER A 486 -8.18 16.97 44.44
CA SER A 486 -7.45 17.00 45.73
C SER A 486 -6.18 16.14 45.88
N VAL A 487 -5.25 16.61 46.71
CA VAL A 487 -3.96 15.96 47.03
C VAL A 487 -4.09 14.94 48.18
N ASN A 488 -5.19 15.00 48.96
CA ASN A 488 -5.43 14.09 50.09
C ASN A 488 -6.38 12.94 49.66
N GLU A 489 -5.90 11.71 49.76
CA GLU A 489 -6.60 10.51 49.30
C GLU A 489 -7.93 10.24 50.04
N GLU A 490 -8.02 10.57 51.34
CA GLU A 490 -9.24 10.40 52.13
C GLU A 490 -10.32 11.39 51.71
N VAL A 491 -9.93 12.65 51.48
CA VAL A 491 -10.83 13.70 50.97
C VAL A 491 -11.31 13.33 49.56
N HIS A 492 -10.40 12.89 48.69
CA HIS A 492 -10.74 12.45 47.34
C HIS A 492 -11.79 11.32 47.35
N LYS A 493 -11.59 10.28 48.16
CA LYS A 493 -12.54 9.16 48.28
C LYS A 493 -13.90 9.62 48.81
N SER A 494 -13.92 10.50 49.81
CA SER A 494 -15.17 11.04 50.38
C SER A 494 -15.95 11.89 49.37
N VAL A 495 -15.25 12.73 48.59
CA VAL A 495 -15.86 13.56 47.53
C VAL A 495 -16.41 12.69 46.41
N ILE A 496 -15.64 11.71 45.91
CA ILE A 496 -16.13 10.79 44.88
C ILE A 496 -17.37 10.03 45.37
N LYS A 497 -17.34 9.52 46.61
CA LYS A 497 -18.47 8.80 47.18
C LYS A 497 -19.73 9.68 47.24
N THR A 498 -19.59 10.90 47.77
CA THR A 498 -20.72 11.84 47.87
C THR A 498 -21.31 12.18 46.50
N LEU A 499 -20.45 12.46 45.51
CA LEU A 499 -20.91 12.78 44.15
C LEU A 499 -21.55 11.56 43.45
N THR A 500 -21.07 10.36 43.75
CA THR A 500 -21.65 9.10 43.27
C THR A 500 -23.03 8.86 43.89
N ASP A 501 -23.18 9.09 45.20
CA ASP A 501 -24.46 8.98 45.91
C ASP A 501 -25.49 10.00 45.39
N LEU A 502 -25.02 11.18 44.95
CA LEU A 502 -25.83 12.20 44.26
C LEU A 502 -26.11 11.87 42.78
N ASN A 503 -25.68 10.70 42.28
CA ASN A 503 -25.86 10.26 40.90
C ASN A 503 -25.29 11.26 39.86
N THR A 504 -24.22 11.97 40.24
CA THR A 504 -23.51 12.92 39.38
C THR A 504 -22.70 12.15 38.34
N PRO A 505 -22.72 12.52 37.05
CA PRO A 505 -21.88 11.86 36.06
C PRO A 505 -20.40 12.16 36.32
N LEU A 506 -19.66 11.15 36.77
CA LEU A 506 -18.23 11.26 37.04
C LEU A 506 -17.40 10.51 35.99
N ALA A 507 -16.23 11.03 35.64
CA ALA A 507 -15.25 10.33 34.81
C ALA A 507 -13.80 10.57 35.27
N ALA A 508 -13.02 9.50 35.28
CA ALA A 508 -11.56 9.55 35.36
C ALA A 508 -10.99 9.39 33.94
N LEU A 509 -10.31 10.41 33.45
CA LEU A 509 -9.76 10.46 32.09
C LEU A 509 -8.33 9.93 32.06
N PRO A 510 -7.92 9.21 30.99
CA PRO A 510 -6.52 8.92 30.78
C PRO A 510 -5.71 10.22 30.56
N ASP A 511 -4.44 10.23 30.97
CA ASP A 511 -3.55 11.41 30.90
C ASP A 511 -3.54 12.09 29.53
N ARG A 512 -3.57 11.31 28.45
CA ARG A 512 -3.59 11.83 27.08
C ARG A 512 -4.82 12.69 26.74
N ILE A 513 -5.98 12.31 27.28
CA ILE A 513 -7.25 13.01 27.08
C ILE A 513 -7.25 14.25 27.97
N TRP A 514 -6.86 14.06 29.24
CA TRP A 514 -6.79 15.12 30.23
C TRP A 514 -5.85 16.27 29.82
N THR A 515 -4.61 15.95 29.45
CA THR A 515 -3.61 16.94 29.00
C THR A 515 -4.07 17.71 27.76
N SER A 516 -4.75 17.05 26.82
CA SER A 516 -5.29 17.71 25.62
C SER A 516 -6.42 18.67 25.95
N LEU A 517 -7.36 18.27 26.81
CA LEU A 517 -8.45 19.14 27.28
C LEU A 517 -7.87 20.37 28.00
N HIS A 518 -6.92 20.16 28.91
CA HIS A 518 -6.28 21.25 29.64
C HIS A 518 -5.54 22.22 28.69
N TYR A 519 -4.82 21.69 27.70
CA TYR A 519 -4.11 22.50 26.70
C TYR A 519 -5.05 23.33 25.82
N LEU A 520 -6.20 22.77 25.43
CA LEU A 520 -7.17 23.43 24.54
C LEU A 520 -8.07 24.45 25.22
N VAL A 521 -8.35 24.24 26.51
CA VAL A 521 -9.17 25.16 27.31
C VAL A 521 -8.35 26.35 27.80
N GLY A 522 -7.03 26.18 27.96
CA GLY A 522 -6.13 27.23 28.43
C GLY A 522 -6.42 27.59 29.88
N PHE A 523 -5.66 27.02 30.82
CA PHE A 523 -5.57 27.50 32.21
C PHE A 523 -6.89 28.00 32.83
N ILE A 524 -7.93 27.18 32.83
CA ILE A 524 -9.08 27.37 33.73
C ILE A 524 -9.49 26.00 34.26
N PHE A 525 -8.96 25.67 35.43
CA PHE A 525 -9.64 25.00 36.53
C PHE A 525 -9.16 25.65 37.82
#